data_AF-A0A7J8FR62-F1
#
_entry.id   AF-A0A7J8FR62-F1
#
_cell.length_a   1.000
_cell.length_b   1.000
_cell.length_c   1.000
_cell.angle_alpha   90.00
_cell.angle_beta   90.00
_cell.angle_gamma   90.00
#
_symmetry.space_group_name_H-M   'P 1'
#
loop_
_entity.id
_entity.type
_entity.pdbx_description
1 polymer ?
#
loop_
_entity_poly.entity_id
_entity_poly.type
_entity_poly.pdbx_seq_one_letter_code
_entity_poly.pdbx_strand_id
1 'polypeptide(L)'
;MDNTVVMEDIRRVCRSNLPSAEASASPADFEGHCNGLPAGAEVTSRPSPWRPLVLLIPLRLGLTDINEAYVETLKGCFMMPQSLGVIGGKPNSAHYFIGYMGEELIYLDPHTTQPAVELADSHVIPDESFHCQHPPSRMSIGELDPSIAVGFFCKTEDDFNDWCQQVRKLSLLGGALPMFELVEQQPSHLACPDVLHLSLESSDVERLERFFDSEDEDFEILSL
;
A
#
# COMPACT_ATOMS: atom_id res chain seq x y z
N MET A 1 -4.99 -3.82 9.11
CA MET A 1 -6.45 -3.92 8.90
C MET A 1 -7.11 -2.96 9.88
N ASP A 2 -8.36 -2.55 9.67
CA ASP A 2 -9.02 -1.47 10.43
C ASP A 2 -8.37 -0.09 10.30
N ASN A 3 -7.76 0.20 9.14
CA ASN A 3 -6.99 1.43 8.91
C ASN A 3 -5.98 1.71 10.04
N THR A 4 -5.44 0.67 10.67
CA THR A 4 -4.52 0.81 11.82
C THR A 4 -3.21 0.09 11.54
N VAL A 5 -2.11 0.76 11.85
CA VAL A 5 -0.75 0.22 11.80
C VAL A 5 -0.22 0.06 13.23
N VAL A 6 0.04 -1.19 13.62
CA VAL A 6 0.53 -1.55 14.96
C VAL A 6 2.05 -1.68 14.94
N MET A 7 2.74 -0.76 15.60
CA MET A 7 4.21 -0.68 15.58
C MET A 7 4.86 -1.92 16.22
N GLU A 8 4.30 -2.45 17.31
CA GLU A 8 4.82 -3.67 17.95
C GLU A 8 4.79 -4.87 17.00
N ASP A 9 3.70 -5.07 16.26
CA ASP A 9 3.55 -6.19 15.33
C ASP A 9 4.54 -6.09 14.18
N ILE A 10 4.74 -4.89 13.63
CA ILE A 10 5.77 -4.66 12.61
C ILE A 10 7.16 -4.99 13.15
N ARG A 11 7.50 -4.52 14.35
CA ARG A 11 8.81 -4.84 14.96
C ARG A 11 8.95 -6.34 15.20
N ARG A 12 7.88 -7.04 15.58
CA ARG A 12 7.87 -8.50 15.76
C ARG A 12 8.09 -9.25 14.44
N VAL A 13 7.49 -8.80 13.35
CA VAL A 13 7.64 -9.40 12.01
C VAL A 13 9.03 -9.17 11.42
N CYS A 14 9.57 -7.97 11.64
CA CYS A 14 10.82 -7.54 11.01
C CYS A 14 12.05 -7.90 11.84
N ARG A 15 11.96 -7.99 13.16
CA ARG A 15 13.10 -8.41 13.98
C ARG A 15 13.32 -9.91 13.79
N SER A 16 14.50 -10.26 13.27
CA SER A 16 15.00 -11.62 13.22
C SER A 16 15.06 -12.15 14.65
N ASN A 17 14.37 -13.27 14.94
CA ASN A 17 14.60 -14.01 16.18
C ASN A 17 16.04 -14.50 16.14
N LEU A 18 16.96 -13.79 16.78
CA LEU A 18 18.30 -14.31 16.99
C LEU A 18 18.17 -15.41 18.04
N PRO A 19 18.51 -16.69 17.73
CA PRO A 19 18.66 -17.66 18.80
C PRO A 19 19.80 -17.16 19.69
N SER A 20 19.46 -16.85 20.95
CA SER A 20 20.43 -16.56 22.00
C SER A 20 21.49 -17.66 21.98
N ALA A 21 22.76 -17.27 21.89
CA ALA A 21 23.87 -18.18 21.73
C ALA A 21 24.07 -19.07 22.96
N GLU A 22 23.37 -20.21 23.04
CA GLU A 22 23.79 -21.39 23.80
C GLU A 22 23.33 -22.70 23.12
N ALA A 23 24.29 -23.64 23.03
CA ALA A 23 24.15 -25.09 22.79
C ALA A 23 24.05 -25.66 21.35
N SER A 24 25.23 -26.07 20.86
CA SER A 24 25.58 -27.34 20.21
C SER A 24 25.04 -27.76 18.82
N ALA A 25 26.00 -27.76 17.88
CA ALA A 25 26.37 -28.84 16.94
C ALA A 25 25.42 -29.31 15.80
N SER A 26 25.81 -28.89 14.58
CA SER A 26 25.97 -29.69 13.34
C SER A 26 24.73 -29.89 12.42
N PRO A 27 24.91 -30.26 11.14
CA PRO A 27 24.61 -29.36 10.00
C PRO A 27 23.53 -29.90 9.06
N ALA A 28 22.81 -29.02 8.37
CA ALA A 28 22.09 -29.38 7.14
C ALA A 28 21.87 -28.13 6.29
N ASP A 29 22.30 -28.23 5.04
CA ASP A 29 22.15 -27.25 3.97
C ASP A 29 20.70 -26.80 3.79
N PHE A 30 20.48 -25.49 3.85
CA PHE A 30 19.33 -24.86 3.21
C PHE A 30 19.87 -23.70 2.37
N GLU A 31 20.13 -24.00 1.10
CA GLU A 31 20.34 -22.98 0.08
C GLU A 31 19.03 -22.21 -0.11
N GLY A 32 18.90 -21.08 0.58
CA GLY A 32 17.93 -20.05 0.24
C GLY A 32 18.43 -19.29 -0.98
N HIS A 33 17.98 -19.68 -2.17
CA HIS A 33 18.28 -18.96 -3.41
C HIS A 33 17.53 -17.61 -3.38
N CYS A 34 18.27 -16.55 -3.03
CA CYS A 34 17.88 -15.18 -3.31
C CYS A 34 18.22 -14.90 -4.78
N ASN A 35 17.22 -14.74 -5.64
CA ASN A 35 17.46 -14.32 -7.01
C ASN A 35 18.00 -12.88 -7.00
N GLY A 36 19.29 -12.68 -7.31
CA GLY A 36 19.82 -11.36 -7.69
C GLY A 36 21.15 -10.89 -7.09
N LEU A 37 21.91 -11.69 -6.34
CA LEU A 37 23.26 -11.27 -5.91
C LEU A 37 24.34 -11.75 -6.90
N PRO A 38 25.13 -10.88 -7.55
CA PRO A 38 26.27 -11.31 -8.33
C PRO A 38 27.31 -11.93 -7.38
N ALA A 39 27.77 -13.14 -7.72
CA ALA A 39 28.82 -13.87 -7.00
C ALA A 39 30.14 -13.09 -7.06
N GLY A 40 30.45 -12.29 -6.03
CA GLY A 40 31.72 -11.56 -6.02
C GLY A 40 31.95 -10.50 -4.93
N ALA A 41 31.11 -10.40 -3.91
CA ALA A 41 31.39 -9.51 -2.77
C ALA A 41 31.05 -10.22 -1.45
N GLU A 42 32.05 -10.92 -0.89
CA GLU A 42 32.03 -11.30 0.52
C GLU A 42 32.16 -10.03 1.38
N VAL A 43 31.04 -9.33 1.54
CA VAL A 43 30.87 -8.43 2.68
C VAL A 43 30.42 -9.33 3.82
N THR A 44 31.28 -9.50 4.82
CA THR A 44 30.88 -10.03 6.14
C THR A 44 29.95 -9.03 6.81
N SER A 45 28.77 -8.77 6.23
CA SER A 45 27.73 -8.00 6.88
C SER A 45 27.06 -8.96 7.84
N ARG A 46 27.24 -8.74 9.14
CA ARG A 46 26.30 -9.31 10.11
C ARG A 46 24.88 -9.02 9.58
N PRO A 47 24.02 -10.04 9.38
CA PRO A 47 22.67 -9.78 8.90
C PRO A 47 22.05 -8.76 9.85
N SER A 48 21.51 -7.68 9.29
CA SER A 48 20.81 -6.68 10.09
C SER A 48 19.75 -7.43 10.91
N PRO A 49 19.57 -7.10 12.19
CA PRO A 49 18.52 -7.72 13.00
C PRO A 49 17.12 -7.40 12.45
N TRP A 50 17.02 -6.50 11.48
CA TRP A 50 15.81 -6.09 10.77
C TRP A 50 15.74 -6.70 9.36
N ARG A 51 14.61 -7.35 9.06
CA ARG A 51 14.19 -7.76 7.72
C ARG A 51 13.59 -6.54 7.01
N PRO A 52 14.04 -6.18 5.80
CA PRO A 52 13.45 -5.08 5.03
C PRO A 52 11.92 -5.22 4.93
N LEU A 53 11.22 -4.14 5.25
CA LEU A 53 9.77 -4.11 5.36
C LEU A 53 9.16 -3.51 4.10
N VAL A 54 8.21 -4.23 3.50
CA VAL A 54 7.22 -3.66 2.59
C VAL A 54 5.91 -3.58 3.36
N LEU A 55 5.46 -2.37 3.65
CA LEU A 55 4.21 -2.10 4.35
C LEU A 55 3.15 -1.70 3.32
N LEU A 56 2.09 -2.47 3.20
CA LEU A 56 0.93 -2.16 2.36
C LEU A 56 -0.28 -1.90 3.26
N ILE A 57 -0.94 -0.76 3.03
CA ILE A 57 -2.11 -0.33 3.80
C ILE A 57 -3.29 -0.25 2.84
N PRO A 58 -4.14 -1.28 2.75
CA PRO A 58 -5.38 -1.22 2.00
C PRO A 58 -6.36 -0.26 2.68
N LEU A 59 -7.00 0.60 1.89
CA LEU A 59 -7.85 1.69 2.35
C LEU A 59 -9.07 1.82 1.44
N ARG A 60 -10.17 2.32 2.02
CA ARG A 60 -11.34 2.78 1.30
C ARG A 60 -11.62 4.24 1.68
N LEU A 61 -11.33 5.17 0.77
CA LEU A 61 -11.33 6.62 1.03
C LEU A 61 -12.67 7.32 0.70
N GLY A 62 -13.73 6.55 0.52
CA GLY A 62 -15.06 7.06 0.16
C GLY A 62 -15.97 5.96 -0.39
N LEU A 63 -17.23 6.33 -0.68
CA LEU A 63 -18.23 5.40 -1.20
C LEU A 63 -18.09 5.20 -2.71
N THR A 64 -18.17 6.28 -3.49
CA THR A 64 -18.00 6.26 -4.96
C THR A 64 -16.74 6.98 -5.40
N ASP A 65 -16.48 8.12 -4.77
CA ASP A 65 -15.38 9.02 -5.08
C ASP A 65 -14.55 9.23 -3.81
N ILE A 66 -13.31 9.67 -3.95
CA ILE A 66 -12.46 10.01 -2.81
C ILE A 66 -13.03 11.24 -2.06
N ASN A 67 -13.09 11.17 -0.73
CA ASN A 67 -13.40 12.37 0.06
C ASN A 67 -12.22 13.35 0.01
N GLU A 68 -12.49 14.62 -0.34
CA GLU A 68 -11.51 15.70 -0.45
C GLU A 68 -10.67 15.88 0.82
N ALA A 69 -11.23 15.57 1.99
CA ALA A 69 -10.52 15.64 3.27
C ALA A 69 -9.29 14.71 3.35
N TYR A 70 -9.21 13.68 2.50
CA TYR A 70 -8.07 12.77 2.41
C TYR A 70 -7.02 13.18 1.37
N VAL A 71 -7.31 14.13 0.49
CA VAL A 71 -6.45 14.47 -0.65
C VAL A 71 -5.08 14.95 -0.17
N GLU A 72 -5.04 15.83 0.83
CA GLU A 72 -3.77 16.34 1.36
C GLU A 72 -2.97 15.26 2.10
N THR A 73 -3.65 14.35 2.81
CA THR A 73 -2.99 13.20 3.45
C THR A 73 -2.41 12.25 2.40
N LEU A 74 -3.14 12.00 1.31
CA LEU A 74 -2.70 11.17 0.19
C LEU A 74 -1.47 11.78 -0.50
N LYS A 75 -1.48 13.08 -0.78
CA LYS A 75 -0.30 13.81 -1.29
C LYS A 75 0.89 13.65 -0.33
N GLY A 76 0.65 13.79 0.97
CA GLY A 76 1.67 13.56 2.01
C GLY A 76 2.31 12.16 1.95
N CYS A 77 1.55 11.11 1.59
CA CYS A 77 2.11 9.76 1.43
C CYS A 77 3.11 9.64 0.27
N PHE A 78 2.94 10.39 -0.82
CA PHE A 78 3.90 10.42 -1.93
C PHE A 78 5.18 11.18 -1.60
N MET A 79 5.14 12.05 -0.59
CA MET A 79 6.29 12.90 -0.22
C MET A 79 7.27 12.20 0.74
N MET A 80 6.91 11.05 1.29
CA MET A 80 7.78 10.31 2.21
C MET A 80 8.93 9.64 1.45
N PRO A 81 10.18 9.64 1.96
CA PRO A 81 11.31 8.89 1.40
C PRO A 81 11.02 7.38 1.24
N GLN A 82 10.17 6.84 2.11
CA GLN A 82 9.77 5.44 2.11
C GLN A 82 8.66 5.14 1.10
N SER A 83 8.09 6.14 0.41
CA SER A 83 6.92 5.94 -0.45
C SER A 83 7.23 4.95 -1.57
N LEU A 84 6.41 3.91 -1.66
CA LEU A 84 6.32 3.02 -2.83
C LEU A 84 5.14 3.42 -3.72
N GLY A 85 4.53 4.59 -3.50
CA GLY A 85 3.34 5.01 -4.23
C GLY A 85 2.06 4.27 -3.81
N VAL A 86 1.09 4.25 -4.72
CA VAL A 86 -0.26 3.76 -4.47
C VAL A 86 -0.72 2.88 -5.63
N ILE A 87 -1.36 1.76 -5.33
CA ILE A 87 -2.08 0.96 -6.32
C ILE A 87 -3.59 1.12 -6.11
N GLY A 88 -4.35 1.19 -7.19
CA GLY A 88 -5.80 1.34 -7.12
C GLY A 88 -6.42 1.40 -8.49
N GLY A 89 -7.71 1.73 -8.53
CA GLY A 89 -8.46 1.89 -9.77
C GLY A 89 -9.73 1.03 -9.82
N LYS A 90 -10.52 1.26 -10.87
CA LYS A 90 -11.79 0.56 -11.08
C LYS A 90 -11.55 -0.87 -11.59
N PRO A 91 -12.55 -1.75 -11.51
CA PRO A 91 -12.46 -3.07 -12.15
C PRO A 91 -12.01 -2.96 -13.61
N ASN A 92 -10.94 -3.68 -13.97
CA ASN A 92 -10.30 -3.65 -15.29
C ASN A 92 -9.64 -2.32 -15.69
N SER A 93 -9.40 -1.42 -14.73
CA SER A 93 -8.74 -0.13 -14.93
C SER A 93 -7.82 0.19 -13.75
N ALA A 94 -6.88 -0.70 -13.47
CA ALA A 94 -5.93 -0.56 -12.36
C ALA A 94 -4.68 0.22 -12.78
N HIS A 95 -4.19 1.09 -11.91
CA HIS A 95 -3.02 1.92 -12.15
C HIS A 95 -2.05 1.86 -10.96
N TYR A 96 -0.77 2.09 -11.25
CA TYR A 96 0.26 2.27 -10.23
C TYR A 96 0.67 3.74 -10.17
N PHE A 97 0.16 4.46 -9.17
CA PHE A 97 0.42 5.86 -8.92
C PHE A 97 1.79 6.02 -8.23
N ILE A 98 2.65 6.85 -8.81
CA ILE A 98 4.04 7.05 -8.38
C ILE A 98 4.31 8.45 -7.84
N GLY A 99 3.34 9.35 -7.91
CA GLY A 99 3.47 10.72 -7.43
C GLY A 99 2.29 11.59 -7.85
N TYR A 100 2.45 12.90 -7.69
CA TYR A 100 1.43 13.87 -8.06
C TYR A 100 2.08 15.17 -8.55
N MET A 101 1.29 15.99 -9.26
CA MET A 101 1.63 17.36 -9.66
C MET A 101 0.37 18.23 -9.57
N GLY A 102 0.35 19.17 -8.63
CA GLY A 102 -0.86 19.95 -8.36
C GLY A 102 -1.99 19.05 -7.88
N GLU A 103 -3.10 19.03 -8.62
CA GLU A 103 -4.28 18.19 -8.35
C GLU A 103 -4.35 16.94 -9.26
N GLU A 104 -3.25 16.60 -9.93
CA GLU A 104 -3.16 15.42 -10.79
C GLU A 104 -2.25 14.35 -10.19
N LEU A 105 -2.67 13.10 -10.23
CA LEU A 105 -1.83 11.95 -9.94
C LEU A 105 -1.03 11.55 -11.18
N ILE A 106 0.19 11.09 -10.96
CA ILE A 106 1.08 10.57 -12.01
C ILE A 106 1.16 9.06 -11.84
N TYR A 107 0.95 8.29 -12.92
CA TYR A 107 0.88 6.83 -12.82
C TYR A 107 1.48 6.07 -14.01
N LEU A 108 1.75 4.79 -13.77
CA LEU A 108 2.07 3.78 -14.77
C LEU A 108 0.82 2.95 -15.08
N ASP A 109 0.59 2.73 -16.37
CA ASP A 109 -0.61 2.08 -16.90
C ASP A 109 -0.27 0.70 -17.48
N PRO A 110 -0.81 -0.41 -16.93
CA PRO A 110 -0.54 -1.75 -17.42
C PRO A 110 -1.41 -2.17 -18.62
N HIS A 111 -2.36 -1.35 -19.11
CA HIS A 111 -3.35 -1.76 -20.13
C HIS A 111 -2.81 -1.74 -21.57
N THR A 112 -1.56 -2.15 -21.75
CA THR A 112 -0.94 -2.39 -23.07
C THR A 112 -0.41 -3.82 -23.12
N THR A 113 -1.02 -4.64 -23.96
CA THR A 113 -0.57 -6.03 -24.17
C THR A 113 0.73 -6.03 -24.98
N GLN A 114 1.76 -6.66 -24.43
CA GLN A 114 3.07 -6.84 -25.07
C GLN A 114 3.36 -8.32 -25.30
N PRO A 115 4.19 -8.68 -26.30
CA PRO A 115 4.71 -10.05 -26.43
C PRO A 115 5.48 -10.47 -25.17
N ALA A 116 5.37 -11.75 -24.79
CA ALA A 116 6.19 -12.28 -23.71
C ALA A 116 7.67 -12.27 -24.12
N VAL A 117 8.54 -11.82 -23.22
CA VAL A 117 9.99 -11.85 -23.43
C VAL A 117 10.48 -13.30 -23.28
N GLU A 118 11.12 -13.83 -24.33
CA GLU A 118 11.73 -15.15 -24.29
C GLU A 118 13.02 -15.11 -23.47
N LEU A 119 13.11 -15.94 -22.43
CA LEU A 119 14.32 -16.10 -21.64
C LEU A 119 15.30 -16.98 -22.41
N ALA A 120 16.37 -16.37 -22.94
CA ALA A 120 17.49 -17.11 -23.49
C ALA A 120 18.38 -17.67 -22.37
N ASP A 121 19.19 -18.69 -22.65
CA ASP A 121 20.19 -19.25 -21.73
C ASP A 121 21.28 -18.25 -21.29
N SER A 122 21.21 -17.00 -21.77
CA SER A 122 22.09 -15.91 -21.35
C SER A 122 21.59 -15.24 -20.07
N HIS A 123 22.51 -14.86 -19.20
CA HIS A 123 22.24 -14.04 -18.00
C HIS A 123 21.72 -12.62 -18.27
N VAL A 124 21.56 -12.23 -19.55
CA VAL A 124 21.07 -10.91 -19.96
C VAL A 124 19.65 -11.06 -20.50
N ILE A 125 18.71 -10.37 -19.86
CA ILE A 125 17.31 -10.30 -20.27
C ILE A 125 17.12 -8.97 -21.01
N PRO A 126 16.59 -8.96 -22.25
CA PRO A 126 16.16 -7.73 -22.92
C PRO A 126 15.06 -7.08 -22.07
N ASP A 127 15.34 -5.89 -21.49
CA ASP A 127 14.48 -5.28 -20.47
C ASP A 127 13.70 -4.06 -20.98
N GLU A 128 13.82 -3.70 -22.26
CA GLU A 128 13.28 -2.47 -22.83
C GLU A 128 11.76 -2.36 -22.65
N SER A 129 11.04 -3.48 -22.73
CA SER A 129 9.59 -3.57 -22.54
C SER A 129 9.12 -3.30 -21.11
N PHE A 130 10.02 -3.35 -20.12
CA PHE A 130 9.70 -3.13 -18.70
C PHE A 130 9.96 -1.68 -18.25
N HIS A 131 10.43 -0.81 -19.14
CA HIS A 131 10.64 0.62 -18.87
C HIS A 131 9.69 1.47 -19.69
N CYS A 132 8.78 2.19 -19.04
CA CYS A 132 7.89 3.11 -19.74
C CYS A 132 8.65 4.37 -20.18
N GLN A 133 8.86 4.54 -21.48
CA GLN A 133 9.53 5.71 -22.06
C GLN A 133 8.57 6.80 -22.57
N HIS A 134 7.27 6.58 -22.43
CA HIS A 134 6.25 7.55 -22.80
C HIS A 134 6.15 8.67 -21.75
N PRO A 135 5.64 9.86 -22.12
CA PRO A 135 5.26 10.86 -21.13
C PRO A 135 4.35 10.22 -20.07
N PRO A 136 4.60 10.47 -18.77
CA PRO A 136 3.88 9.77 -17.73
C PRO A 136 2.41 10.19 -17.73
N SER A 137 1.52 9.21 -17.63
CA SER A 137 0.07 9.41 -17.62
C SER A 137 -0.36 10.18 -16.38
N ARG A 138 -1.44 10.96 -16.53
CA ARG A 138 -2.00 11.80 -15.47
C ARG A 138 -3.51 11.70 -15.43
N MET A 139 -4.06 11.83 -14.23
CA MET A 139 -5.50 11.93 -13.99
C MET A 139 -5.77 12.82 -12.79
N SER A 140 -6.96 13.39 -12.71
CA SER A 140 -7.35 14.19 -11.53
C SER A 140 -7.40 13.30 -10.28
N ILE A 141 -6.96 13.82 -9.13
CA ILE A 141 -7.09 13.09 -7.85
C ILE A 141 -8.56 12.74 -7.58
N GLY A 142 -9.51 13.61 -7.96
CA GLY A 142 -10.95 13.36 -7.77
C GLY A 142 -11.51 12.21 -8.61
N GLU A 143 -10.79 11.76 -9.63
CA GLU A 143 -11.21 10.62 -10.48
C GLU A 143 -10.71 9.27 -9.94
N LEU A 144 -9.88 9.29 -8.89
CA LEU A 144 -9.32 8.11 -8.26
C LEU A 144 -10.42 7.26 -7.63
N ASP A 145 -10.45 5.95 -7.93
CA ASP A 145 -11.33 5.03 -7.22
C ASP A 145 -10.97 5.00 -5.71
N PRO A 146 -11.93 5.11 -4.79
CA PRO A 146 -11.62 5.17 -3.37
C PRO A 146 -11.04 3.88 -2.80
N SER A 147 -11.08 2.74 -3.52
CA SER A 147 -10.37 1.51 -3.13
C SER A 147 -8.91 1.58 -3.57
N ILE A 148 -8.00 1.72 -2.61
CA ILE A 148 -6.56 1.82 -2.88
C ILE A 148 -5.75 0.99 -1.89
N ALA A 149 -4.47 0.78 -2.20
CA ALA A 149 -3.47 0.39 -1.21
C ALA A 149 -2.24 1.29 -1.34
N VAL A 150 -1.86 1.93 -0.22
CA VAL A 150 -0.66 2.77 -0.13
C VAL A 150 0.51 1.91 0.32
N GLY A 151 1.66 2.06 -0.33
CA GLY A 151 2.86 1.28 -0.05
C GLY A 151 4.00 2.10 0.55
N PHE A 152 4.73 1.51 1.49
CA PHE A 152 5.96 2.06 2.04
C PHE A 152 7.06 0.99 2.15
N PHE A 153 8.31 1.38 1.90
CA PHE A 153 9.48 0.53 2.05
C PHE A 153 10.40 1.06 3.14
N CYS A 154 10.63 0.25 4.17
CA CYS A 154 11.55 0.56 5.26
C CYS A 154 12.66 -0.50 5.29
N LYS A 155 13.81 -0.17 4.70
CA LYS A 155 14.94 -1.11 4.59
C LYS A 155 15.51 -1.47 5.95
N THR A 156 15.52 -0.51 6.88
CA THR A 156 16.05 -0.63 8.23
C THR A 156 14.99 -0.25 9.27
N GLU A 157 15.26 -0.58 10.54
CA GLU A 157 14.41 -0.15 11.65
C GLU A 157 14.39 1.38 11.80
N ASP A 158 15.50 2.06 11.47
CA ASP A 158 15.57 3.53 11.47
C ASP A 158 14.68 4.15 10.40
N ASP A 159 14.62 3.55 9.20
CA ASP A 159 13.70 3.99 8.14
C ASP A 159 12.24 3.87 8.60
N PHE A 160 11.91 2.81 9.34
CA PHE A 160 10.58 2.61 9.92
C PHE A 160 10.28 3.62 11.04
N ASN A 161 11.26 3.93 11.88
CA ASN A 161 11.11 4.95 12.92
C ASN A 161 10.91 6.35 12.33
N ASP A 162 11.64 6.68 11.26
CA ASP A 162 11.46 7.92 10.51
C ASP A 162 10.07 7.99 9.87
N TRP A 163 9.62 6.91 9.20
CA TRP A 163 8.26 6.81 8.67
C TRP A 163 7.20 7.05 9.75
N CYS A 164 7.35 6.43 10.94
CA CYS A 164 6.45 6.66 12.08
C CYS A 164 6.39 8.14 12.48
N GLN A 165 7.52 8.86 12.47
CA GLN A 165 7.56 10.29 12.77
C GLN A 165 6.88 11.12 11.69
N GLN A 166 7.05 10.77 10.42
CA GLN A 166 6.40 11.47 9.31
C GLN A 166 4.89 11.29 9.33
N VAL A 167 4.40 10.07 9.57
CA VAL A 167 2.96 9.80 9.75
C VAL A 167 2.37 10.65 10.87
N ARG A 168 3.02 10.69 12.05
CA ARG A 168 2.55 11.53 13.17
C ARG A 168 2.49 13.01 12.82
N LYS A 169 3.45 13.52 12.03
CA LYS A 169 3.44 14.91 11.57
C LYS A 169 2.28 15.17 10.60
N LEU A 170 1.98 14.23 9.71
CA LEU A 170 0.83 14.35 8.80
C LEU A 170 -0.49 14.36 9.55
N SER A 171 -0.66 13.55 10.60
CA SER A 171 -1.87 13.57 11.43
C SER A 171 -2.11 14.89 12.17
N LEU A 172 -1.10 15.76 12.28
CA LEU A 172 -1.18 17.08 12.92
C LEU A 172 -1.42 18.21 11.90
N LEU A 173 -1.46 17.90 10.61
CA LEU A 173 -1.68 18.90 9.56
C LEU A 173 -3.14 19.38 9.61
N GLY A 174 -3.35 20.64 9.96
CA GLY A 174 -4.69 21.21 10.09
C GLY A 174 -5.47 21.17 8.77
N GLY A 175 -6.69 20.62 8.81
CA GLY A 175 -7.60 20.55 7.65
C GLY A 175 -7.55 19.24 6.86
N ALA A 176 -6.65 18.30 7.20
CA ALA A 176 -6.60 16.97 6.59
C ALA A 176 -7.06 15.90 7.57
N LEU A 177 -7.80 14.89 7.09
CA LEU A 177 -8.16 13.72 7.88
C LEU A 177 -7.11 12.62 7.70
N PRO A 178 -6.68 11.94 8.79
CA PRO A 178 -5.78 10.80 8.67
C PRO A 178 -6.48 9.65 7.93
N MET A 179 -5.80 9.04 6.97
CA MET A 179 -6.32 7.86 6.25
C MET A 179 -6.17 6.57 7.08
N PHE A 180 -5.19 6.54 7.98
CA PHE A 180 -4.92 5.43 8.88
C PHE A 180 -4.28 5.95 10.18
N GLU A 181 -4.38 5.15 11.23
CA GLU A 181 -3.83 5.43 12.55
C GLU A 181 -2.56 4.63 12.81
N LEU A 182 -1.65 5.23 13.58
CA LEU A 182 -0.41 4.59 14.01
C LEU A 182 -0.45 4.39 15.54
N VAL A 183 -0.44 3.13 15.97
CA VAL A 183 -0.55 2.77 17.40
C VAL A 183 0.64 1.91 17.83
N GLU A 184 0.98 1.97 19.13
CA GLU A 184 2.07 1.15 19.68
C GLU A 184 1.68 -0.31 19.81
N GLN A 185 0.51 -0.57 20.40
CA GLN A 185 -0.03 -1.90 20.63
C GLN A 185 -1.49 -1.95 20.19
N GLN A 186 -1.96 -3.11 19.75
CA GLN A 186 -3.35 -3.27 19.36
C GLN A 186 -4.27 -3.13 20.58
N PRO A 187 -5.35 -2.30 20.51
CA PRO A 187 -6.33 -2.22 21.58
C PRO A 187 -7.01 -3.58 21.77
N SER A 188 -7.06 -4.05 23.02
CA SER A 188 -7.56 -5.38 23.39
C SER A 188 -9.00 -5.70 22.98
N HIS A 189 -9.77 -4.72 22.50
CA HIS A 189 -11.18 -4.86 22.12
C HIS A 189 -11.45 -4.87 20.60
N LEU A 190 -10.44 -4.64 19.75
CA LEU A 190 -10.60 -4.46 18.29
C LEU A 190 -9.91 -5.56 17.46
N ALA A 191 -9.77 -6.77 18.00
CA ALA A 191 -9.08 -7.86 17.32
C ALA A 191 -9.95 -8.55 16.23
N CYS A 192 -10.48 -7.78 15.26
CA CYS A 192 -11.21 -8.32 14.12
C CYS A 192 -10.47 -8.01 12.81
N PRO A 193 -9.75 -8.95 12.19
CA PRO A 193 -8.81 -8.65 11.11
C PRO A 193 -9.40 -8.18 9.77
N ASP A 194 -10.72 -8.18 9.56
CA ASP A 194 -11.30 -8.07 8.20
C ASP A 194 -12.18 -6.83 7.95
N VAL A 195 -12.12 -5.79 8.78
CA VAL A 195 -12.95 -4.59 8.59
C VAL A 195 -12.12 -3.43 8.02
N LEU A 196 -12.61 -2.81 6.94
CA LEU A 196 -12.12 -1.50 6.48
C LEU A 196 -13.05 -0.44 7.08
N HIS A 197 -12.49 0.51 7.83
CA HIS A 197 -13.30 1.52 8.49
C HIS A 197 -13.59 2.67 7.51
N LEU A 198 -14.86 2.93 7.24
CA LEU A 198 -15.29 4.06 6.42
C LEU A 198 -15.62 5.24 7.35
N SER A 199 -14.93 6.37 7.20
CA SER A 199 -15.40 7.62 7.84
C SER A 199 -16.38 8.28 6.88
N LEU A 200 -17.67 8.17 7.18
CA LEU A 200 -18.73 8.78 6.38
C LEU A 200 -19.02 10.19 6.90
N GLU A 201 -19.12 11.17 6.00
CA GLU A 201 -19.65 12.49 6.34
C GLU A 201 -21.18 12.51 6.22
N SER A 202 -21.83 13.56 6.75
CA SER A 202 -23.30 13.69 6.74
C SER A 202 -23.89 13.61 5.33
N SER A 203 -23.17 14.11 4.32
CA SER A 203 -23.58 14.02 2.90
C SER A 203 -23.52 12.60 2.35
N ASP A 204 -22.58 11.78 2.83
CA ASP A 204 -22.45 10.38 2.41
C ASP A 204 -23.58 9.52 2.98
N VAL A 205 -23.99 9.82 4.23
CA VAL A 205 -25.14 9.17 4.87
C VAL A 205 -26.43 9.47 4.09
N GLU A 206 -26.68 10.73 3.73
CA GLU A 206 -27.86 11.09 2.92
C GLU A 206 -27.87 10.41 1.54
N ARG A 207 -26.70 10.27 0.90
CA ARG A 207 -26.59 9.62 -0.40
C ARG A 207 -26.83 8.11 -0.30
N LEU A 208 -26.37 7.50 0.79
CA LEU A 208 -26.60 6.09 1.08
C LEU A 208 -28.07 5.81 1.40
N GLU A 209 -28.73 6.67 2.19
CA GLU A 209 -30.18 6.57 2.46
C GLU A 209 -31.02 6.67 1.18
N ARG A 210 -30.69 7.62 0.30
CA ARG A 210 -31.37 7.75 -1.01
C ARG A 210 -31.16 6.55 -1.94
N PHE A 211 -30.05 5.82 -1.80
CA PHE A 211 -29.78 4.64 -2.60
C PHE A 211 -30.72 3.49 -2.21
N PHE A 212 -30.95 3.30 -0.91
CA PHE A 212 -31.85 2.25 -0.40
C PHE A 212 -33.34 2.54 -0.63
N ASP A 213 -33.76 3.81 -0.66
CA ASP A 213 -35.14 4.19 -0.97
C ASP A 213 -35.53 3.95 -2.45
N SER A 214 -34.55 3.71 -3.33
CA SER A 214 -34.81 3.55 -4.78
C SER A 214 -35.08 2.12 -5.24
N GLU A 215 -34.94 1.11 -4.36
CA GLU A 215 -35.07 -0.31 -4.72
C GLU A 215 -36.47 -0.92 -4.48
N ASP A 216 -37.44 -0.17 -3.93
CA ASP A 216 -38.74 -0.72 -3.46
C ASP A 216 -39.99 -0.40 -4.32
N GLU A 217 -39.88 0.25 -5.50
CA GLU A 217 -41.06 0.72 -6.26
C GLU A 217 -41.37 0.01 -7.60
N ASP A 218 -40.98 -1.26 -7.84
CA ASP A 218 -41.41 -1.98 -9.06
C ASP A 218 -41.82 -3.45 -8.81
N PHE A 219 -43.06 -3.67 -8.36
CA PHE A 219 -43.80 -4.92 -8.58
C PHE A 219 -45.20 -4.62 -9.14
N GLU A 220 -45.32 -4.54 -10.47
CA GLU A 220 -46.61 -4.61 -11.14
C GLU A 220 -47.16 -6.05 -11.08
N ILE A 221 -48.22 -6.27 -10.31
CA ILE A 221 -48.98 -7.52 -10.30
C ILE A 221 -49.85 -7.55 -11.55
N LEU A 222 -49.45 -8.35 -12.56
CA LEU A 222 -50.32 -8.72 -13.67
C LEU A 222 -51.35 -9.75 -13.18
N SER A 223 -52.58 -9.30 -12.96
CA SER A 223 -53.73 -10.19 -12.78
C SER A 223 -54.18 -10.77 -14.13
N LEU A 224 -54.06 -12.09 -14.30
CA LEU A 224 -54.75 -12.90 -15.30
C LEU A 224 -55.99 -13.55 -14.68
#